data_AF-A0A7U4LZD4-F1
#
_entry.id   AF-A0A7U4LZD4-F1
#
_cell.length_a   1.000
_cell.length_b   1.000
_cell.length_c   1.000
_cell.angle_alpha   90.00
_cell.angle_beta   90.00
_cell.angle_gamma   90.00
#
_symmetry.space_group_name_H-M   'P 1'
#
loop_
_entity.id
_entity.type
_entity.pdbx_description
1 polymer ?
#
loop_
_entity_poly.entity_id
_entity_poly.type
_entity_poly.pdbx_seq_one_letter_code
_entity_poly.pdbx_strand_id
1 'polypeptide(L)'
;MKTLSPARTLRPAFTIIEILVSVIIISISIVYVLKVHSQNHEQIVYITERNKLSLQDSLFLADNALRYHKEKKDAYEVLRPYFKIDDFKSREILKKAQREYFIPEVLNLTPKEGFGPAATVQEIKLKDKYSSAYFRFKISTF
;
A
#
# COMPACT_ATOMS: atom_id res chain seq x y z
N MET A 1 58.85 -52.43 -22.71
CA MET A 1 57.84 -51.50 -23.28
C MET A 1 57.50 -50.45 -22.24
N LYS A 2 57.90 -49.18 -22.45
CA LYS A 2 57.52 -48.05 -21.57
C LYS A 2 56.23 -47.44 -22.14
N THR A 3 55.15 -47.50 -21.38
CA THR A 3 53.88 -46.85 -21.72
C THR A 3 53.98 -45.35 -21.41
N LEU A 4 53.88 -44.51 -22.43
CA LEU A 4 53.82 -43.05 -22.29
C LEU A 4 52.49 -42.67 -21.63
N SER A 5 52.57 -41.99 -20.49
CA SER A 5 51.42 -41.41 -19.79
C SER A 5 50.76 -40.33 -20.66
N PRO A 6 49.43 -40.25 -20.77
CA PRO A 6 48.78 -39.21 -21.55
C PRO A 6 49.02 -37.86 -20.88
N ALA A 7 49.54 -36.90 -21.66
CA ALA A 7 49.72 -35.53 -21.22
C ALA A 7 48.35 -34.94 -20.83
N ARG A 8 48.22 -34.44 -19.60
CA ARG A 8 47.03 -33.69 -19.17
C ARG A 8 46.95 -32.41 -19.99
N THR A 9 45.95 -32.31 -20.85
CA THR A 9 45.60 -31.07 -21.53
C THR A 9 45.08 -30.07 -20.49
N LEU A 10 45.89 -29.07 -20.19
CA LEU A 10 45.47 -27.92 -19.38
C LEU A 10 44.35 -27.20 -20.14
N ARG A 11 43.22 -26.96 -19.47
CA ARG A 11 42.10 -26.20 -20.04
C ARG A 11 42.59 -24.78 -20.39
N PRO A 12 42.19 -24.21 -21.53
CA PRO A 12 42.59 -22.86 -21.90
C PRO A 12 42.15 -21.86 -20.82
N ALA A 13 43.04 -20.95 -20.45
CA ALA A 13 42.72 -19.84 -19.55
C ALA A 13 41.80 -18.84 -20.27
N PHE A 14 40.93 -18.18 -19.50
CA PHE A 14 40.02 -17.15 -20.00
C PHE A 14 40.78 -16.03 -20.73
N THR A 15 40.23 -15.54 -21.85
CA THR A 15 40.83 -14.40 -22.56
C THR A 15 40.51 -13.08 -21.85
N ILE A 16 41.39 -12.08 -21.98
CA ILE A 16 41.22 -10.75 -21.37
C ILE A 16 39.88 -10.11 -21.76
N ILE A 17 39.46 -10.28 -23.01
CA ILE A 17 38.17 -9.78 -23.51
C ILE A 17 37.00 -10.42 -22.75
N GLU A 18 37.07 -11.74 -22.52
CA GLU A 18 36.04 -12.51 -21.82
C GLU A 18 35.91 -12.08 -20.36
N ILE A 19 37.05 -11.79 -19.71
CA ILE A 19 37.09 -11.23 -18.36
C ILE A 19 36.44 -9.83 -18.35
N LEU A 20 36.79 -8.97 -19.32
CA LEU A 20 36.28 -7.60 -19.39
C LEU A 20 34.76 -7.58 -19.62
N VAL A 21 34.25 -8.41 -20.53
CA VAL A 21 32.81 -8.56 -20.76
C VAL A 21 32.11 -9.10 -19.51
N SER A 22 32.70 -10.08 -18.83
CA SER A 22 32.13 -10.63 -17.58
C SER A 22 32.02 -9.57 -16.48
N VAL A 23 33.04 -8.74 -16.30
CA VAL A 23 33.03 -7.63 -15.32
C VAL A 23 31.95 -6.61 -15.64
N ILE A 24 31.77 -6.25 -16.91
CA ILE A 24 30.71 -5.33 -17.34
C ILE A 24 29.33 -5.91 -17.01
N ILE A 25 29.08 -7.17 -17.38
CA ILE A 25 27.79 -7.84 -17.14
C ILE A 25 27.49 -7.87 -15.65
N ILE A 26 28.44 -8.33 -14.82
CA ILE A 26 28.26 -8.41 -13.36
C ILE A 26 27.97 -7.03 -12.76
N SER A 27 28.69 -6.00 -13.20
CA SER A 27 28.52 -4.63 -12.70
C SER A 27 27.12 -4.10 -12.97
N ILE A 28 26.61 -4.28 -14.19
CA ILE A 28 25.25 -3.86 -14.56
C ILE A 28 24.20 -4.67 -13.78
N SER A 29 24.39 -5.98 -13.65
CA SER A 29 23.48 -6.85 -12.90
C SER A 29 23.37 -6.44 -11.44
N ILE A 30 24.47 -6.12 -10.77
CA ILE A 30 24.47 -5.69 -9.36
C ILE A 30 23.64 -4.41 -9.19
N VAL A 31 23.85 -3.40 -10.04
CA VAL A 31 23.10 -2.14 -9.97
C VAL A 31 21.60 -2.39 -10.16
N TYR A 32 21.23 -3.24 -11.11
CA TYR A 32 19.84 -3.58 -11.35
C TYR A 32 19.21 -4.31 -10.15
N VAL A 33 19.90 -5.29 -9.58
CA VAL A 33 19.46 -6.02 -8.39
C VAL A 33 19.28 -5.09 -7.19
N LEU A 34 20.23 -4.18 -6.95
CA LEU A 34 20.13 -3.19 -5.87
C LEU A 34 18.91 -2.27 -6.05
N LYS A 35 18.65 -1.83 -7.27
CA LYS A 35 17.48 -1.00 -7.58
C LYS A 35 16.17 -1.75 -7.29
N VAL A 36 16.05 -2.99 -7.76
CA VAL A 36 14.86 -3.83 -7.49
C VAL A 36 14.70 -4.08 -5.99
N HIS A 37 15.79 -4.36 -5.28
CA HIS A 37 15.75 -4.57 -3.83
C HIS A 37 15.28 -3.32 -3.08
N SER A 38 15.80 -2.14 -3.44
CA SER A 38 15.40 -0.87 -2.84
C SER A 38 13.91 -0.57 -3.08
N GLN A 39 13.43 -0.78 -4.31
CA GLN A 39 12.02 -0.60 -4.67
C GLN A 39 11.11 -1.57 -3.90
N ASN A 40 11.52 -2.84 -3.78
CA ASN A 40 10.78 -3.83 -3.01
C ASN A 40 10.72 -3.46 -1.53
N HIS A 41 11.82 -2.94 -0.96
CA HIS A 41 11.83 -2.49 0.42
C HIS A 41 10.85 -1.34 0.66
N GLU A 42 10.86 -0.30 -0.18
CA GLU A 42 9.92 0.81 -0.09
C GLU A 42 8.47 0.36 -0.18
N GLN A 43 8.18 -0.57 -1.10
CA GLN A 43 6.85 -1.16 -1.25
C GLN A 43 6.44 -1.98 -0.03
N ILE A 44 7.33 -2.79 0.53
CA ILE A 44 7.07 -3.57 1.75
C ILE A 44 6.77 -2.64 2.94
N VAL A 45 7.56 -1.57 3.10
CA VAL A 45 7.33 -0.56 4.14
C VAL A 45 5.98 0.12 3.94
N TYR A 46 5.66 0.52 2.71
CA TYR A 46 4.36 1.10 2.38
C TYR A 46 3.19 0.17 2.73
N ILE A 47 3.24 -1.09 2.29
CA ILE A 47 2.17 -2.08 2.56
C ILE A 47 2.02 -2.31 4.07
N THR A 48 3.14 -2.44 4.78
CA THR A 48 3.15 -2.70 6.23
C THR A 48 2.53 -1.54 7.00
N GLU A 49 2.99 -0.31 6.74
CA GLU A 49 2.43 0.88 7.39
C GLU A 49 0.98 1.10 6.99
N ARG A 50 0.62 0.88 5.72
CA ARG A 50 -0.76 0.99 5.24
C ARG A 50 -1.68 -0.02 5.93
N ASN A 51 -1.24 -1.25 6.15
CA ASN A 51 -2.02 -2.27 6.87
C ASN A 51 -2.25 -1.89 8.34
N LYS A 52 -1.21 -1.40 9.02
CA LYS A 52 -1.34 -0.89 10.39
C LYS A 52 -2.35 0.25 10.47
N LEU A 53 -2.31 1.15 9.50
CA LEU A 53 -3.22 2.29 9.41
C LEU A 53 -4.64 1.89 9.00
N SER A 54 -4.82 0.85 8.19
CA SER A 54 -6.15 0.34 7.80
C SER A 54 -6.98 -0.10 8.99
N LEU A 55 -6.35 -0.73 10.00
CA LEU A 55 -7.02 -1.06 11.26
C LEU A 55 -7.45 0.18 12.03
N GLN A 56 -6.59 1.20 12.09
CA GLN A 56 -6.92 2.46 12.77
C GLN A 56 -8.01 3.25 12.02
N ASP A 57 -7.99 3.21 10.69
CA ASP A 57 -8.95 3.88 9.83
C ASP A 57 -10.38 3.43 10.11
N SER A 58 -10.59 2.18 10.56
CA SER A 58 -11.91 1.68 10.96
C SER A 58 -12.59 2.55 12.03
N LEU A 59 -11.82 3.18 12.92
CA LEU A 59 -12.33 4.08 13.97
C LEU A 59 -12.94 5.37 13.39
N PHE A 60 -12.62 5.69 12.14
CA PHE A 60 -13.01 6.91 11.45
C PHE A 60 -14.14 6.69 10.43
N LEU A 61 -14.59 5.44 10.25
CA LEU A 61 -15.63 5.08 9.26
C LEU A 61 -17.04 5.01 9.85
N ALA A 62 -17.33 5.80 10.88
CA ALA A 62 -18.67 5.91 11.48
C ALA A 62 -19.70 6.48 10.49
N ASP A 63 -20.99 6.22 10.69
CA ASP A 63 -22.04 6.60 9.73
C ASP A 63 -22.04 8.09 9.37
N ASN A 64 -21.72 8.94 10.34
CA ASN A 64 -21.63 10.39 10.20
C ASN A 64 -20.35 10.90 9.52
N ALA A 65 -19.42 10.03 9.12
CA ALA A 65 -18.11 10.39 8.53
C ALA A 65 -18.21 11.34 7.32
N LEU A 66 -19.28 11.23 6.53
CA LEU A 66 -19.51 12.08 5.34
C LEU A 66 -19.67 13.57 5.68
N ARG A 67 -19.98 13.90 6.94
CA ARG A 67 -20.17 15.29 7.39
C ARG A 67 -18.85 16.01 7.65
N TYR A 68 -17.75 15.28 7.80
CA TYR A 68 -16.47 15.84 8.25
C TYR A 68 -15.59 16.34 7.09
N HIS A 69 -16.14 16.69 5.93
CA HIS A 69 -15.35 17.10 4.76
C HIS A 69 -14.39 18.25 5.09
N LYS A 70 -13.08 18.04 4.87
CA LYS A 70 -11.97 18.96 5.19
C LYS A 70 -11.79 19.23 6.69
N GLU A 71 -12.34 18.38 7.54
CA GLU A 71 -12.11 18.45 8.99
C GLU A 71 -11.08 17.42 9.42
N LYS A 72 -10.26 17.80 10.40
CA LYS A 72 -9.41 16.89 11.14
C LYS A 72 -10.13 16.48 12.41
N LYS A 73 -10.34 15.18 12.61
CA LYS A 73 -10.97 14.63 13.82
C LYS A 73 -10.05 13.65 14.50
N ASP A 74 -10.20 13.55 15.81
CA ASP A 74 -9.66 12.44 16.57
C ASP A 74 -10.68 11.29 16.68
N ALA A 75 -10.19 10.08 16.94
CA ALA A 75 -11.05 8.89 17.00
C ALA A 75 -12.06 8.97 18.17
N TYR A 76 -11.75 9.69 19.25
CA TYR A 76 -12.67 9.84 20.37
C TYR A 76 -13.87 10.72 19.99
N GLU A 77 -13.64 11.84 19.29
CA GLU A 77 -14.72 12.69 18.78
C GLU A 77 -15.67 11.94 17.85
N VAL A 78 -15.13 11.07 16.98
CA VAL A 78 -15.93 10.28 16.04
C VAL A 78 -16.72 9.18 16.76
N LEU A 79 -16.13 8.51 17.76
CA LEU A 79 -16.74 7.34 18.41
C LEU A 79 -17.60 7.66 19.63
N ARG A 80 -17.37 8.79 20.30
CA ARG A 80 -18.13 9.21 21.50
C ARG A 80 -19.66 9.17 21.32
N PRO A 81 -20.24 9.53 20.16
CA PRO A 81 -21.68 9.42 19.96
C PRO A 81 -22.22 7.99 19.96
N TYR A 82 -21.36 7.00 19.67
CA TYR A 82 -21.74 5.59 19.48
C TYR A 82 -21.38 4.72 20.68
N PHE A 83 -20.32 5.08 21.42
CA PHE A 83 -19.79 4.29 22.52
C PHE A 83 -19.59 5.13 23.78
N LYS A 84 -19.98 4.57 24.93
CA LYS A 84 -19.67 5.16 26.24
C LYS A 84 -18.23 4.80 26.64
N ILE A 85 -17.31 5.75 26.48
CA ILE A 85 -15.89 5.56 26.80
C ILE A 85 -15.57 6.30 28.11
N ASP A 86 -15.74 5.57 29.21
CA ASP A 86 -15.55 6.08 30.57
C ASP A 86 -14.07 5.94 31.04
N ASP A 87 -13.34 4.96 30.51
CA ASP A 87 -11.93 4.75 30.85
C ASP A 87 -11.02 5.87 30.31
N PHE A 88 -10.25 6.47 31.21
CA PHE A 88 -9.36 7.58 30.89
C PHE A 88 -8.25 7.16 29.91
N LYS A 89 -7.66 5.98 30.11
CA LYS A 89 -6.55 5.50 29.29
C LYS A 89 -6.99 5.31 27.84
N SER A 90 -8.16 4.71 27.64
CA SER A 90 -8.77 4.49 26.32
C SER A 90 -9.07 5.82 25.62
N ARG A 91 -9.61 6.80 26.35
CA ARG A 91 -9.87 8.15 25.81
C ARG A 91 -8.59 8.82 25.30
N GLU A 92 -7.51 8.75 26.09
CA GLU A 92 -6.23 9.35 25.69
C GLU A 92 -5.58 8.63 24.50
N ILE A 93 -5.76 7.31 24.37
CA ILE A 93 -5.32 6.58 23.18
C ILE A 93 -6.10 7.04 21.94
N LEU A 94 -7.42 7.17 22.04
CA LEU A 94 -8.28 7.55 20.92
C LEU A 94 -8.04 8.99 20.46
N LYS A 95 -7.78 9.92 21.40
CA LYS A 95 -7.44 11.31 21.07
C LYS A 95 -6.12 11.46 20.30
N LYS A 96 -5.18 10.53 20.50
CA LYS A 96 -3.88 10.51 19.79
C LYS A 96 -4.03 10.06 18.34
N ALA A 97 -5.04 9.25 18.04
CA ALA A 97 -5.35 8.85 16.67
C ALA A 97 -6.15 9.96 15.99
N GLN A 98 -5.58 10.57 14.95
CA GLN A 98 -6.21 11.67 14.21
C GLN A 98 -6.17 11.42 12.71
N ARG A 99 -7.22 11.81 12.01
CA ARG A 99 -7.32 11.76 10.55
C ARG A 99 -7.94 13.03 10.00
N GLU A 100 -7.46 13.47 8.85
CA GLU A 100 -8.13 14.49 8.05
C GLU A 100 -9.05 13.82 7.03
N TYR A 101 -10.31 14.24 7.01
CA TYR A 101 -11.31 13.72 6.08
C TYR A 101 -11.32 14.54 4.80
N PHE A 102 -11.42 13.84 3.68
CA PHE A 102 -11.75 14.44 2.40
C PHE A 102 -12.83 13.61 1.74
N ILE A 103 -14.01 14.21 1.61
CA ILE A 103 -15.22 13.58 1.05
C ILE A 103 -15.45 14.14 -0.35
N PRO A 104 -15.13 13.42 -1.43
CA PRO A 104 -15.41 13.86 -2.80
C PRO A 104 -16.91 13.91 -3.07
N GLU A 105 -17.27 14.46 -4.22
CA GLU A 105 -18.66 14.44 -4.69
C GLU A 105 -19.15 13.00 -4.88
N VAL A 106 -20.44 12.81 -4.59
CA VAL A 106 -21.10 11.51 -4.69
C VAL A 106 -21.23 11.11 -6.15
N LEU A 107 -20.79 9.91 -6.48
CA LEU A 107 -20.90 9.36 -7.83
C LEU A 107 -22.21 8.58 -7.96
N ASN A 108 -23.05 8.98 -8.91
CA ASN A 108 -24.26 8.24 -9.26
C ASN A 108 -23.99 7.36 -10.48
N LEU A 109 -24.08 6.05 -10.28
CA LEU A 109 -24.00 5.04 -11.33
C LEU A 109 -25.41 4.75 -11.81
N THR A 110 -25.79 5.36 -12.93
CA THR A 110 -27.07 5.11 -13.61
C THR A 110 -26.85 4.27 -14.87
N PRO A 111 -27.69 3.26 -15.15
CA PRO A 111 -27.62 2.49 -16.39
C PRO A 111 -27.88 3.38 -17.61
N LYS A 112 -27.10 3.21 -18.69
CA LYS A 112 -27.26 4.00 -19.92
C LYS A 112 -28.58 3.73 -20.67
N GLU A 113 -29.15 2.55 -20.49
CA GLU A 113 -30.33 2.08 -21.26
C GLU A 113 -31.54 1.79 -20.36
N GLY A 114 -31.54 2.29 -19.11
CA GLY A 114 -32.65 2.12 -18.16
C GLY A 114 -32.82 0.71 -17.59
N PHE A 115 -32.15 -0.30 -18.15
CA PHE A 115 -32.07 -1.66 -17.62
C PHE A 115 -30.76 -1.87 -16.84
N GLY A 116 -30.88 -2.26 -15.57
CA GLY A 116 -29.76 -2.64 -14.71
C GLY A 116 -29.73 -1.90 -13.37
N PRO A 117 -28.83 -2.31 -12.46
CA PRO A 117 -28.78 -1.77 -11.12
C PRO A 117 -28.25 -0.33 -11.13
N ALA A 118 -29.00 0.56 -10.47
CA ALA A 118 -28.51 1.89 -10.16
C ALA A 118 -27.86 1.89 -8.77
N ALA A 119 -26.73 2.58 -8.64
CA ALA A 119 -26.01 2.67 -7.38
C ALA A 119 -25.44 4.06 -7.13
N THR A 120 -25.45 4.46 -5.86
CA THR A 120 -24.77 5.66 -5.39
C THR A 120 -23.48 5.24 -4.69
N VAL A 121 -22.36 5.83 -5.10
CA VAL A 121 -21.04 5.58 -4.52
C VAL A 121 -20.59 6.82 -3.75
N GLN A 122 -20.32 6.64 -2.47
CA GLN A 122 -19.79 7.68 -1.60
C GLN A 122 -18.35 7.33 -1.24
N GLU A 123 -17.42 8.19 -1.64
CA GLU A 123 -16.00 8.03 -1.31
C GLU A 123 -15.65 8.79 -0.03
N ILE A 124 -14.86 8.18 0.83
CA ILE A 124 -14.32 8.75 2.08
C ILE A 124 -12.81 8.60 2.00
N LYS A 125 -12.09 9.70 1.82
CA LYS A 125 -10.63 9.69 1.88
C LYS A 125 -10.17 10.09 3.27
N LEU A 126 -9.35 9.26 3.91
CA LEU A 126 -8.65 9.60 5.14
C LEU A 126 -7.21 9.95 4.78
N LYS A 127 -6.83 11.19 5.05
CA LYS A 127 -5.51 11.72 4.71
C LYS A 127 -4.55 11.63 5.89
N ASP A 128 -3.34 11.19 5.55
CA ASP A 128 -2.12 11.21 6.36
C ASP A 128 -0.94 10.81 5.46
N LYS A 129 0.24 10.52 6.04
CA LYS A 129 1.42 9.99 5.36
C LYS A 129 1.11 8.82 4.42
N TYR A 130 0.21 7.91 4.83
CA TYR A 130 -0.30 6.83 4.00
C TYR A 130 -1.82 6.95 3.88
N SER A 131 -2.24 7.82 2.97
CA SER A 131 -3.65 8.13 2.73
C SER A 131 -4.43 6.93 2.22
N SER A 132 -5.74 6.96 2.44
CA SER A 132 -6.65 5.88 2.10
C SER A 132 -7.97 6.37 1.56
N ALA A 133 -8.63 5.52 0.79
CA ALA A 133 -9.96 5.76 0.25
C ALA A 133 -10.86 4.57 0.60
N TYR A 134 -12.03 4.87 1.12
CA TYR A 134 -13.08 3.92 1.46
C TYR A 134 -14.34 4.27 0.68
N PHE A 135 -15.12 3.26 0.31
CA PHE A 135 -16.29 3.44 -0.53
C PHE A 135 -17.51 2.84 0.16
N ARG A 136 -18.60 3.61 0.22
CA ARG A 136 -19.92 3.12 0.61
C ARG A 136 -20.79 3.06 -0.64
N PHE A 137 -21.30 1.87 -0.92
CA PHE A 137 -22.20 1.62 -2.04
C PHE A 137 -23.62 1.52 -1.52
N LYS A 138 -24.52 2.29 -2.13
CA LYS A 138 -25.96 2.17 -1.91
C LYS A 138 -26.61 1.78 -3.22
N ILE A 139 -27.05 0.53 -3.33
CA ILE A 139 -27.78 0.03 -4.50
C ILE A 139 -29.23 0.47 -4.34
N SER A 140 -29.76 1.21 -5.32
CA SER A 140 -31.13 1.74 -5.29
C SER A 140 -32.11 0.88 -6.06
N THR A 141 -31.67 0.19 -7.11
CA THR A 141 -32.46 -0.72 -7.94
C THR A 141 -31.59 -1.89 -8.41
N PHE A 142 -32.21 -3.03 -8.68
CA PHE A 142 -31.58 -4.21 -9.29
C PHE A 142 -32.06 -4.38 -10.72
#